data_AF-A0A838NML9-F1
#
_entry.id   AF-A0A838NML9-F1
#
_cell.length_a   1.000
_cell.length_b   1.000
_cell.length_c   1.000
_cell.angle_alpha   90.00
_cell.angle_beta   90.00
_cell.angle_gamma   90.00
#
_symmetry.space_group_name_H-M   'P 1'
#
loop_
_entity.id
_entity.type
_entity.pdbx_description
1 polymer ?
#
loop_
_entity_poly.entity_id
_entity_poly.type
_entity_poly.pdbx_seq_one_letter_code
_entity_poly.pdbx_strand_id
1 'polypeptide(L)'
;LLGAVRELRAGHAVAFTPDGPRGPRRELKPGVVAAAQRGGAVIVPIHARTDRAWRLDSWDRFLIPKPAARITVSYGRPFEVQPGDAALATGLTEAGVRLAEITEAGE
;
A
#
# COMPACT_ATOMS: atom_id res chain seq x y z
N LEU A 1 -12.90 -0.19 -6.35
CA LEU A 1 -13.12 -1.22 -5.30
C LEU A 1 -13.70 -2.52 -5.86
N LEU A 2 -14.88 -2.51 -6.49
CA LEU A 2 -15.51 -3.73 -7.02
C LEU A 2 -14.62 -4.52 -8.00
N GLY A 3 -13.93 -3.82 -8.92
CA GLY A 3 -12.96 -4.45 -9.82
C GLY A 3 -11.83 -5.15 -9.06
N ALA A 4 -11.21 -4.50 -8.08
CA ALA A 4 -10.16 -5.10 -7.26
C ALA A 4 -10.63 -6.36 -6.53
N VAL A 5 -11.83 -6.34 -5.93
CA VAL A 5 -12.41 -7.53 -5.27
C VAL A 5 -12.62 -8.68 -6.26
N ARG A 6 -13.08 -8.37 -7.48
CA ARG A 6 -13.24 -9.39 -8.53
C ARG A 6 -11.90 -10.02 -8.91
N GLU A 7 -10.86 -9.21 -9.12
CA GLU A 7 -9.53 -9.72 -9.48
C GLU A 7 -8.92 -10.56 -8.35
N LEU A 8 -9.06 -10.12 -7.10
CA LEU A 8 -8.62 -10.91 -5.94
C LEU A 8 -9.33 -12.27 -5.86
N ARG A 9 -10.64 -12.31 -6.07
CA ARG A 9 -11.41 -13.57 -6.11
C ARG A 9 -11.05 -14.46 -7.30
N ALA A 10 -10.53 -13.89 -8.38
CA ALA A 10 -9.99 -14.63 -9.52
C ALA A 10 -8.57 -15.18 -9.28
N GLY A 11 -7.97 -14.92 -8.10
CA GLY A 11 -6.63 -15.37 -7.74
C GLY A 11 -5.51 -14.44 -8.21
N HIS A 12 -5.84 -13.24 -8.69
CA HIS A 12 -4.85 -12.25 -9.11
C HIS A 12 -4.37 -11.40 -7.93
N ALA A 13 -3.14 -10.88 -8.04
CA ALA A 13 -2.64 -9.87 -7.11
C ALA A 13 -3.13 -8.47 -7.52
N VAL A 14 -3.45 -7.62 -6.54
CA VAL A 14 -3.83 -6.22 -6.75
C VAL A 14 -2.94 -5.32 -5.90
N ALA A 15 -2.37 -4.28 -6.52
CA ALA A 15 -1.59 -3.27 -5.84
C ALA A 15 -2.44 -2.03 -5.54
N PHE A 16 -2.27 -1.46 -4.35
CA PHE A 16 -2.87 -0.20 -3.93
C PHE A 16 -1.76 0.79 -3.60
N THR A 17 -1.85 2.01 -4.12
CA THR A 17 -1.09 3.12 -3.54
C THR A 17 -1.83 3.61 -2.29
N PRO A 18 -1.13 3.82 -1.16
CA PRO A 18 -1.78 4.07 0.12
C PRO A 18 -2.61 5.36 0.14
N ASP A 19 -2.14 6.41 -0.55
CA ASP A 19 -2.72 7.75 -0.63
C ASP A 19 -3.87 7.89 -1.65
N GLY A 20 -3.96 6.98 -2.62
CA GLY A 20 -5.01 6.97 -3.64
C GLY A 20 -5.03 8.22 -4.53
N PRO A 21 -5.95 8.31 -5.52
CA PRO A 21 -5.92 9.34 -6.56
C PRO A 21 -6.24 10.77 -6.08
N ARG A 22 -6.72 10.94 -4.84
CA ARG A 22 -7.21 12.22 -4.30
C ARG A 22 -6.38 12.76 -3.13
N GLY A 23 -5.37 12.01 -2.66
CA GLY A 23 -4.56 12.38 -1.50
C GLY A 23 -5.34 12.45 -0.17
N PRO A 24 -4.79 13.10 0.86
CA PRO A 24 -3.43 13.65 0.92
C PRO A 24 -2.36 12.56 0.91
N ARG A 25 -1.16 12.94 0.47
CA ARG A 25 0.01 12.07 0.39
C ARG A 25 0.31 11.45 1.77
N ARG A 26 0.73 10.19 1.78
CA ARG A 26 1.08 9.41 2.99
C ARG A 26 -0.10 9.10 3.93
N GLU A 27 -1.34 9.28 3.50
CA GLU A 27 -2.50 8.87 4.28
C GLU A 27 -3.12 7.59 3.71
N LEU A 28 -3.09 6.51 4.47
CA LEU A 28 -3.63 5.23 4.04
C LEU A 28 -5.16 5.28 3.92
N LYS A 29 -5.68 4.90 2.76
CA LYS A 29 -7.13 4.85 2.49
C LYS A 29 -7.74 3.48 2.80
N PRO A 30 -9.02 3.41 3.23
CA PRO A 30 -9.69 2.15 3.60
C PRO A 30 -9.90 1.17 2.43
N GLY A 31 -9.68 1.61 1.18
CA GLY A 31 -9.91 0.80 0.00
C GLY A 31 -9.11 -0.50 -0.05
N VAL A 32 -7.86 -0.50 0.45
CA VAL A 32 -7.01 -1.71 0.49
C VAL A 32 -7.54 -2.74 1.49
N VAL A 33 -7.94 -2.30 2.69
CA VAL A 33 -8.47 -3.15 3.76
C VAL A 33 -9.82 -3.73 3.35
N ALA A 34 -10.70 -2.91 2.78
CA ALA A 34 -11.99 -3.36 2.27
C ALA A 34 -11.86 -4.34 1.10
N ALA A 35 -10.87 -4.14 0.21
CA ALA A 35 -10.62 -5.05 -0.90
C ALA A 35 -10.09 -6.40 -0.40
N ALA A 36 -9.12 -6.39 0.51
CA ALA A 36 -8.55 -7.59 1.11
C ALA A 36 -9.61 -8.43 1.84
N GLN A 37 -10.39 -7.79 2.74
CA GLN A 37 -11.44 -8.48 3.50
C GLN A 37 -12.52 -9.09 2.59
N ARG A 38 -13.02 -8.34 1.60
CA ARG A 38 -14.09 -8.81 0.69
C ARG A 38 -13.58 -9.79 -0.38
N GLY A 39 -12.30 -9.69 -0.72
CA GLY A 39 -11.60 -10.54 -1.67
C GLY A 39 -11.08 -11.84 -1.06
N GLY A 40 -11.04 -11.96 0.27
CA GLY A 40 -10.45 -13.11 0.96
C GLY A 40 -8.93 -13.17 0.77
N ALA A 41 -8.26 -12.02 0.74
CA ALA A 41 -6.84 -11.91 0.46
C ALA A 41 -6.06 -11.34 1.65
N VAL A 42 -4.78 -11.73 1.75
CA VAL A 42 -3.82 -11.11 2.67
C VAL A 42 -3.36 -9.76 2.14
N ILE A 43 -2.99 -8.85 3.04
CA ILE A 43 -2.29 -7.61 2.71
C ILE A 43 -0.80 -7.84 2.91
N VAL A 44 0.00 -7.46 1.91
CA VAL A 44 1.47 -7.43 2.00
C VAL A 44 1.93 -5.97 1.91
N PRO A 45 2.48 -5.38 3.00
CA PRO A 45 3.05 -4.05 2.93
C PRO A 45 4.26 -4.03 1.99
N ILE A 46 4.34 -3.02 1.11
CA ILE A 46 5.46 -2.85 0.17
C ILE A 46 5.94 -1.40 0.24
N HIS A 47 7.25 -1.21 0.34
CA HIS A 47 7.89 0.10 0.28
C HIS A 47 9.01 0.08 -0.76
N ALA A 48 9.12 1.15 -1.55
CA ALA A 48 10.20 1.31 -2.53
C ALA A 48 10.93 2.64 -2.27
N ARG A 49 12.25 2.55 -2.09
CA ARG A 49 13.15 3.71 -2.01
C ARG A 49 14.13 3.71 -3.17
N THR A 50 14.65 4.89 -3.49
CA THR A 50 15.65 5.08 -4.54
C THR A 50 16.75 5.99 -4.03
N ASP A 51 18.01 5.71 -4.40
CA ASP A 51 19.16 6.54 -4.01
C ASP A 51 19.17 7.91 -4.73
N ARG A 52 18.59 7.97 -5.93
CA ARG A 52 18.60 9.15 -6.81
C ARG A 52 17.30 9.27 -7.58
N ALA A 53 16.66 10.42 -7.49
CA ALA A 53 15.40 10.65 -8.19
C ALA A 53 15.13 12.12 -8.47
N TRP A 54 14.23 12.35 -9.43
CA TRP A 54 13.50 13.61 -9.56
C TRP A 54 12.23 13.51 -8.71
N ARG A 55 11.88 14.62 -8.03
CA ARG A 55 10.59 14.77 -7.36
C ARG A 55 9.79 15.80 -8.14
N LEU A 56 8.64 15.37 -8.67
CA LEU A 56 7.73 16.28 -9.35
C LEU A 56 7.11 17.25 -8.34
N ASP A 57 6.77 18.44 -8.81
CA ASP A 57 6.01 19.43 -8.02
C ASP A 57 4.50 19.19 -8.19
N SER A 58 4.10 17.97 -7.90
CA SER A 58 2.71 17.50 -7.88
C SER A 58 2.24 17.30 -6.43
N TRP A 59 0.93 17.22 -6.22
CA TRP A 59 0.34 17.08 -4.89
C TRP A 59 0.85 15.84 -4.12
N ASP A 60 1.25 14.79 -4.84
CA ASP A 60 1.78 13.53 -4.32
C ASP A 60 3.32 13.52 -4.23
N ARG A 61 3.99 14.55 -4.75
CA ARG A 61 5.45 14.64 -4.86
C ARG A 61 6.06 13.40 -5.52
N PHE A 62 5.48 12.97 -6.65
CA PHE A 62 5.83 11.73 -7.34
C PHE A 62 7.35 11.61 -7.56
N LEU A 63 7.88 10.42 -7.25
CA LEU A 63 9.31 10.10 -7.33
C LEU A 63 9.59 9.36 -8.63
N ILE A 64 10.42 9.94 -9.50
CA ILE A 64 10.93 9.28 -10.71
C ILE A 64 12.41 8.95 -10.48
N PRO A 65 12.78 7.66 -10.33
CA PRO A 65 14.18 7.26 -10.24
C PRO A 65 14.99 7.77 -11.45
N LYS A 66 16.17 8.33 -11.20
CA LYS A 66 17.06 8.76 -12.29
C LYS A 66 17.63 7.53 -13.03
N PRO A 67 18.09 7.66 -14.29
CA PRO A 67 18.82 6.60 -14.96
C PRO A 67 19.96 6.05 -14.08
N ALA A 68 20.08 4.72 -14.04
CA ALA A 68 21.02 3.97 -13.20
C ALA A 68 20.86 4.18 -11.67
N ALA A 69 19.74 4.74 -11.19
CA ALA A 69 19.44 4.78 -9.76
C ALA A 69 19.25 3.36 -9.19
N ARG A 70 19.68 3.16 -7.95
CA ARG A 70 19.45 1.92 -7.21
C ARG A 70 18.10 2.03 -6.51
N ILE A 71 17.20 1.09 -6.81
CA ILE A 71 15.92 0.94 -6.15
C ILE A 71 16.01 -0.20 -5.14
N THR A 72 15.62 0.05 -3.90
CA THR A 72 15.46 -0.98 -2.86
C THR A 72 13.98 -1.14 -2.57
N VAL A 73 13.48 -2.38 -2.68
CA VAL A 73 12.10 -2.73 -2.37
C VAL A 73 12.07 -3.58 -1.10
N SER A 74 11.31 -3.14 -0.12
CA SER A 74 11.10 -3.83 1.16
C SER A 74 9.70 -4.41 1.19
N TYR A 75 9.59 -5.64 1.69
CA TYR A 75 8.32 -6.35 1.88
C TYR A 75 8.08 -6.58 3.37
N GLY A 76 6.90 -6.18 3.84
CA GLY A 76 6.44 -6.46 5.20
C GLY A 76 5.85 -7.85 5.33
N ARG A 77 5.64 -8.29 6.57
CA ARG A 77 4.97 -9.57 6.84
C ARG A 77 3.50 -9.50 6.38
N PRO A 78 3.01 -10.50 5.63
CA PRO A 78 1.59 -10.59 5.28
C PRO A 78 0.69 -10.61 6.51
N PHE A 79 -0.53 -10.11 6.37
CA PHE A 79 -1.56 -10.22 7.39
C PHE A 79 -2.97 -10.26 6.80
N GLU A 80 -3.89 -10.84 7.55
CA GLU A 80 -5.29 -10.97 7.19
C GLU A 80 -6.13 -9.89 7.87
N VAL A 81 -7.16 -9.41 7.17
CA VAL A 81 -8.16 -8.54 7.76
C VAL A 81 -9.34 -9.40 8.22
N GLN A 82 -9.61 -9.39 9.52
CA GLN A 82 -10.74 -10.13 10.09
C GLN A 82 -12.07 -9.70 9.45
N PRO A 83 -13.06 -10.59 9.30
CA PRO A 83 -14.36 -10.24 8.74
C PRO A 83 -15.16 -9.29 9.65
N GLY A 84 -16.08 -8.52 9.04
CA GLY A 84 -17.00 -7.61 9.73
C GLY A 84 -16.59 -6.14 9.68
N ASP A 85 -17.57 -5.24 9.77
CA ASP A 85 -17.35 -3.79 9.59
C ASP A 85 -16.48 -3.20 10.70
N ALA A 86 -16.61 -3.68 11.94
CA ALA A 86 -15.78 -3.25 13.06
C ALA A 86 -14.29 -3.56 12.84
N ALA A 87 -13.95 -4.61 12.08
CA ALA A 87 -12.58 -5.00 11.81
C ALA A 87 -11.89 -4.11 10.75
N LEU A 88 -12.65 -3.32 9.98
CA LEU A 88 -12.07 -2.45 8.95
C LEU A 88 -11.22 -1.32 9.55
N ALA A 89 -11.65 -0.73 10.66
CA ALA A 89 -10.90 0.33 11.33
C ALA A 89 -9.59 -0.22 11.92
N THR A 90 -9.66 -1.39 12.59
CA THR A 90 -8.48 -2.07 13.13
C THR A 90 -7.51 -2.47 12.02
N GLY A 91 -8.02 -3.04 10.92
CA GLY A 91 -7.20 -3.41 9.76
C GLY A 91 -6.52 -2.22 9.09
N LEU A 92 -7.16 -1.04 9.09
CA LEU A 92 -6.55 0.19 8.58
C LEU A 92 -5.39 0.67 9.45
N THR A 93 -5.57 0.65 10.77
CA THR A 93 -4.51 0.97 11.73
C THR A 93 -3.34 -0.01 11.60
N GLU A 94 -3.61 -1.31 11.57
CA GLU A 94 -2.58 -2.35 11.42
C GLU A 94 -1.82 -2.21 10.10
N ALA A 95 -2.53 -1.96 9.00
CA ALA A 95 -1.91 -1.70 7.70
C ALA A 95 -0.97 -0.48 7.74
N GLY A 96 -1.37 0.59 8.43
CA GLY A 96 -0.55 1.77 8.63
C GLY A 96 0.74 1.49 9.41
N VAL A 97 0.62 0.79 10.55
CA VAL A 97 1.77 0.42 11.39
C VAL A 97 2.75 -0.46 10.62
N ARG A 98 2.28 -1.52 9.98
CA ARG A 98 3.14 -2.44 9.22
C ARG A 98 3.80 -1.79 8.00
N LEU A 99 3.15 -0.80 7.38
CA LEU A 99 3.75 -0.01 6.31
C LEU A 99 4.83 0.94 6.84
N ALA A 100 4.62 1.54 8.02
CA ALA A 100 5.61 2.40 8.67
C ALA A 100 6.87 1.60 9.06
N GLU A 101 6.72 0.40 9.62
CA GLU A 101 7.84 -0.49 9.99
C GLU A 101 8.83 -0.72 8.84
N ILE A 102 8.32 -0.97 7.63
CA ILE A 102 9.17 -1.22 6.45
C ILE A 102 9.66 0.05 5.75
N THR A 103 9.07 1.19 6.08
CA THR A 103 9.50 2.50 5.57
C THR A 103 10.68 3.01 6.42
N GLU A 104 10.59 2.89 7.75
CA GLU A 104 11.61 3.35 8.70
C GLU A 104 12.83 2.43 8.77
N ALA A 105 12.66 1.12 8.59
CA ALA A 105 13.78 0.16 8.55
C ALA A 105 14.75 0.39 7.36
N GLY A 106 14.41 1.29 6.44
CA GLY A 106 15.17 1.65 5.26
C GLY A 106 15.51 3.14 5.17
N GLU A 107 15.51 3.90 6.26
CA GLU A 107 16.19 5.21 6.33
C GLU A 107 17.53 5.07 7.06
#